data_AF-A0A1Q8Q3W3-F1
#
_entry.id   AF-A0A1Q8Q3W3-F1
#
_cell.length_a   1.000
_cell.length_b   1.000
_cell.length_c   1.000
_cell.angle_alpha   90.00
_cell.angle_beta   90.00
_cell.angle_gamma   90.00
#
_symmetry.space_group_name_H-M   'P 1'
#
loop_
_entity.id
_entity.type
_entity.pdbx_description
1 polymer ?
#
loop_
_entity_poly.entity_id
_entity_poly.type
_entity_poly.pdbx_seq_one_letter_code
_entity_poly.pdbx_strand_id
1 'polypeptide(L)'
;MDMPVRKAIYYGFFHAVSNFNNAGFDLMGEYRSLTLYAEDPIITIIVCALIISGGIGFIVMNELFELRETRRLSLHTKVVLVTSVALTLGGMIFIFLLEFGNPKTLHPLSFHGKILAALYQSLLTRFIKR
;
A
#
# COMPACT_ATOMS: atom_id res chain seq x y z
N MET A 1 19.53 -6.89 13.55
CA MET A 1 18.56 -6.97 14.66
C MET A 1 17.70 -8.19 14.38
N ASP A 2 18.16 -9.38 14.74
CA ASP A 2 17.45 -10.62 14.43
C ASP A 2 16.26 -10.75 15.38
N MET A 3 15.09 -10.36 14.89
CA MET A 3 13.84 -10.61 15.59
C MET A 3 13.69 -12.13 15.77
N PRO A 4 13.27 -12.60 16.96
CA PRO A 4 12.99 -14.01 17.16
C PRO A 4 11.94 -14.48 16.13
N VAL A 5 12.19 -15.61 15.46
CA VAL A 5 11.33 -16.12 14.36
C VAL A 5 9.85 -16.18 14.76
N ARG A 6 9.55 -16.59 16.00
CA ARG A 6 8.19 -16.63 16.54
C ARG A 6 7.51 -15.26 16.56
N LYS A 7 8.27 -14.20 16.88
CA LYS A 7 7.77 -12.82 16.91
C LYS A 7 7.62 -12.25 15.49
N ALA A 8 8.55 -12.58 14.59
CA ALA A 8 8.48 -12.18 13.19
C ALA A 8 7.25 -12.77 12.47
N ILE A 9 6.92 -14.05 12.71
CA ILE A 9 5.71 -14.68 12.14
C ILE A 9 4.44 -14.01 12.66
N TYR A 10 4.38 -13.74 13.97
CA TYR A 10 3.22 -13.09 14.58
C TYR A 10 3.01 -11.66 14.05
N TYR A 11 4.08 -10.86 13.97
CA TYR A 11 4.01 -9.52 13.40
C TYR A 11 3.67 -9.56 11.91
N GLY A 12 4.30 -10.43 11.12
CA GLY A 12 3.98 -10.58 9.70
C GLY A 12 2.50 -10.90 9.46
N PHE A 13 1.93 -11.84 10.23
CA PHE A 13 0.52 -12.19 10.12
C PHE A 13 -0.41 -11.04 10.52
N PHE A 14 -0.11 -10.35 11.63
CA PHE A 14 -0.90 -9.20 12.07
C PHE A 14 -0.88 -8.07 11.05
N HIS A 15 0.31 -7.73 10.52
CA HIS A 15 0.43 -6.70 9.49
C HIS A 15 -0.27 -7.09 8.20
N ALA A 16 -0.23 -8.37 7.81
CA ALA A 16 -0.95 -8.84 6.63
C ALA A 16 -2.46 -8.63 6.76
N VAL A 17 -3.04 -9.03 7.90
CA VAL A 17 -4.48 -8.87 8.16
C VAL A 17 -4.87 -7.39 8.29
N SER A 18 -4.07 -6.60 9.01
CA SER A 18 -4.31 -5.16 9.20
C SER A 18 -4.25 -4.38 7.88
N ASN A 19 -3.21 -4.61 7.08
CA ASN A 19 -3.02 -3.93 5.79
C ASN A 19 -4.05 -4.39 4.75
N PHE A 20 -4.43 -5.68 4.73
CA PHE A 20 -5.51 -6.17 3.89
C PHE A 20 -6.87 -5.56 4.27
N ASN A 21 -7.14 -5.32 5.54
CA ASN A 21 -8.36 -4.63 5.96
C ASN A 21 -8.26 -3.10 5.86
N ASN A 22 -7.15 -2.55 5.34
CA ASN A 22 -6.86 -1.12 5.36
C ASN A 22 -6.98 -0.47 6.75
N ALA A 23 -6.74 -1.23 7.83
CA ALA A 23 -6.90 -0.76 9.19
C ALA A 23 -5.75 0.18 9.62
N GLY A 24 -4.58 0.08 8.97
CA GLY A 24 -3.42 0.91 9.27
C GLY A 24 -2.81 0.68 10.65
N PHE A 25 -3.21 -0.39 11.35
CA PHE A 25 -2.61 -0.77 12.62
C PHE A 25 -1.29 -1.48 12.43
N ASP A 26 -0.31 -1.05 13.19
CA ASP A 26 1.03 -1.59 13.19
C ASP A 26 1.45 -1.89 14.65
N LEU A 27 1.98 -3.10 14.90
CA LEU A 27 2.49 -3.55 16.20
C LEU A 27 3.94 -3.15 16.47
N MET A 28 4.66 -2.64 15.48
CA MET A 28 5.96 -1.98 15.65
C MET A 28 5.69 -0.56 16.18
N GLY A 29 5.78 -0.44 17.51
CA GLY A 29 5.62 0.85 18.20
C GLY A 29 6.65 1.92 17.77
N GLU A 30 6.42 3.14 18.26
CA GLU A 30 7.25 4.36 18.09
C GLU A 30 7.17 5.09 16.72
N TYR A 31 6.05 5.07 16.00
CA TYR A 31 5.94 5.76 14.68
C TYR A 31 7.02 5.33 13.66
N ARG A 32 7.69 4.19 13.91
CA ARG A 32 8.79 3.61 13.12
C ARG A 32 8.36 2.42 12.26
N SER A 33 7.06 2.14 12.27
CA SER A 33 6.32 1.06 11.60
C SER A 33 6.95 0.55 10.29
N LEU A 34 6.86 1.33 9.21
CA LEU A 34 7.42 0.94 7.91
C LEU A 34 8.64 1.77 7.50
N THR A 35 9.02 2.81 8.24
CA THR A 35 10.17 3.66 7.88
C THR A 35 11.50 2.92 7.96
N LEU A 36 11.60 1.89 8.81
CA LEU A 36 12.76 0.99 8.90
C LEU A 36 12.90 0.04 7.70
N TYR A 37 11.81 -0.22 6.98
CA TYR A 37 11.75 -1.11 5.81
C TYR A 37 11.33 -0.38 4.52
N ALA A 38 11.25 0.95 4.54
CA ALA A 38 10.83 1.77 3.40
C ALA A 38 11.82 1.68 2.23
N GLU A 39 13.08 1.33 2.50
CA GLU A 39 14.08 1.04 1.47
C GLU A 39 14.05 -0.42 1.00
N ASP A 40 13.34 -1.32 1.69
CA ASP A 40 13.18 -2.70 1.23
C ASP A 40 12.01 -2.76 0.22
N PRO A 41 12.32 -2.96 -1.08
CA PRO A 41 11.30 -2.99 -2.11
C PRO A 41 10.34 -4.16 -1.93
N ILE A 42 10.78 -5.28 -1.32
CA ILE A 42 9.96 -6.48 -1.18
C ILE A 42 8.81 -6.22 -0.22
N ILE A 43 9.12 -5.70 0.97
CA ILE A 43 8.11 -5.43 2.01
C ILE A 43 7.14 -4.37 1.53
N THR A 44 7.64 -3.28 0.95
CA THR A 44 6.80 -2.17 0.49
C THR A 44 5.84 -2.60 -0.61
N ILE A 45 6.29 -3.40 -1.59
CA ILE A 45 5.43 -3.93 -2.65
C ILE A 45 4.37 -4.87 -2.09
N ILE A 46 4.73 -5.77 -1.17
CA ILE A 46 3.77 -6.71 -0.54
C ILE A 46 2.69 -5.94 0.21
N VAL A 47 3.06 -4.92 0.99
CA VAL A 47 2.10 -4.12 1.74
C VAL A 47 1.20 -3.32 0.80
N CYS A 48 1.75 -2.69 -0.24
CA CYS A 48 0.96 -2.02 -1.27
C CYS A 48 -0.02 -2.98 -1.95
N ALA A 49 0.40 -4.20 -2.30
CA ALA A 49 -0.46 -5.22 -2.89
C ALA A 49 -1.59 -5.64 -1.94
N LEU A 50 -1.30 -5.80 -0.64
CA LEU A 50 -2.31 -6.12 0.38
C LEU A 50 -3.35 -5.01 0.52
N ILE A 51 -2.92 -3.75 0.62
CA ILE A 51 -3.80 -2.57 0.71
C ILE A 51 -4.68 -2.46 -0.54
N ILE A 52 -4.09 -2.63 -1.74
CA ILE A 52 -4.83 -2.57 -3.01
C ILE A 52 -5.85 -3.71 -3.10
N SER A 53 -5.44 -4.94 -2.79
CA SER A 53 -6.33 -6.11 -2.84
C SER A 53 -7.50 -6.01 -1.85
N GLY A 54 -7.23 -5.52 -0.64
CA GLY A 54 -8.24 -5.25 0.37
C GLY A 54 -9.19 -4.11 0.02
N GLY A 55 -8.65 -3.03 -0.54
CA GLY A 55 -9.38 -1.80 -0.84
C GLY A 55 -10.25 -1.84 -2.09
N ILE A 56 -9.97 -2.73 -3.03
CA ILE A 56 -10.76 -2.92 -4.25
C ILE A 56 -12.05 -3.72 -3.98
N GLY A 57 -12.10 -4.50 -2.90
CA GLY A 57 -13.28 -5.22 -2.43
C GLY A 57 -13.52 -6.58 -3.13
N PHE A 58 -14.22 -7.47 -2.42
CA PHE A 58 -14.42 -8.87 -2.85
C PHE A 58 -15.13 -9.02 -4.20
N ILE A 59 -16.09 -8.13 -4.49
CA ILE A 59 -16.87 -8.15 -5.75
C ILE A 59 -15.95 -7.97 -6.97
N VAL A 60 -15.03 -7.01 -6.89
CA VAL A 60 -14.08 -6.74 -7.98
C VAL A 60 -13.04 -7.86 -8.07
N MET A 61 -12.59 -8.42 -6.94
CA MET A 61 -11.71 -9.59 -6.97
C MET A 61 -12.36 -10.77 -7.69
N ASN A 62 -13.63 -11.07 -7.39
CA ASN A 62 -14.36 -12.16 -8.04
C ASN A 62 -14.48 -11.93 -9.55
N GLU A 63 -14.83 -10.71 -9.98
CA GLU A 63 -14.86 -10.38 -11.41
C GLU A 63 -13.48 -10.44 -12.07
N LEU A 64 -12.40 -10.12 -11.34
CA LEU A 64 -11.03 -10.22 -11.85
C LEU A 64 -10.58 -11.67 -12.02
N PHE A 65 -11.04 -12.59 -11.16
CA PHE A 65 -10.82 -14.02 -11.32
C PHE A 65 -11.62 -14.58 -12.51
N GLU A 66 -12.88 -14.19 -12.65
CA GLU A 66 -13.75 -14.59 -13.77
C GLU A 66 -13.33 -13.95 -15.09
N LEU A 67 -12.56 -12.85 -15.08
CA LEU A 67 -12.05 -12.17 -16.27
C LEU A 67 -11.27 -13.11 -17.20
N ARG A 68 -10.57 -14.09 -16.63
CA ARG A 68 -9.77 -15.04 -17.39
C ARG A 68 -10.63 -15.94 -18.29
N GLU A 69 -11.89 -16.13 -17.92
CA GLU A 69 -12.84 -17.02 -18.58
C GLU A 69 -13.88 -16.24 -19.40
N THR A 70 -14.47 -15.19 -18.84
CA THR A 70 -15.55 -14.42 -19.47
C THR A 70 -15.06 -13.26 -20.36
N ARG A 71 -13.81 -12.80 -20.16
CA ARG A 71 -13.20 -11.62 -20.82
C ARG A 71 -14.07 -10.34 -20.76
N ARG A 72 -15.01 -10.25 -19.82
CA ARG A 72 -15.90 -9.11 -19.65
C ARG A 72 -15.81 -8.62 -18.20
N LEU A 73 -15.61 -7.32 -18.03
CA LEU A 73 -15.69 -6.64 -16.74
C LEU A 73 -16.99 -5.84 -16.69
N SER A 74 -17.72 -5.91 -15.58
CA SER A 74 -18.83 -5.01 -15.32
C SER A 74 -18.38 -3.54 -15.36
N LEU A 75 -19.30 -2.67 -15.80
CA LEU A 75 -19.08 -1.22 -15.74
C LEU A 75 -18.78 -0.75 -14.31
N HIS A 76 -19.42 -1.37 -13.31
CA HIS A 76 -19.16 -1.08 -11.90
C HIS A 76 -17.69 -1.34 -11.54
N THR A 77 -17.18 -2.53 -11.85
CA THR A 77 -15.78 -2.88 -11.61
C THR A 77 -14.81 -1.99 -12.38
N LYS A 78 -15.12 -1.66 -13.64
CA LYS A 78 -14.29 -0.76 -14.45
C LYS A 78 -14.18 0.63 -13.84
N VAL A 79 -15.31 1.21 -13.39
CA VAL A 79 -15.33 2.54 -12.76
C VAL A 79 -14.59 2.51 -11.43
N VAL A 80 -14.81 1.50 -10.59
CA VAL A 80 -14.10 1.36 -9.30
C VAL A 80 -12.59 1.23 -9.53
N LEU A 81 -12.15 0.44 -10.50
CA LEU A 81 -10.73 0.22 -10.76
C LEU A 81 -10.06 1.47 -11.36
N VAL A 82 -10.71 2.16 -12.29
CA VAL A 82 -10.21 3.42 -12.87
C VAL A 82 -10.13 4.52 -11.81
N THR A 83 -11.18 4.71 -11.01
CA THR A 83 -11.19 5.72 -9.94
C THR A 83 -10.13 5.40 -8.87
N SER A 84 -9.97 4.13 -8.52
CA SER A 84 -8.93 3.63 -7.61
C SER A 84 -7.52 3.99 -8.08
N VAL A 85 -7.21 3.70 -9.34
CA VAL A 85 -5.90 3.99 -9.94
C VAL A 85 -5.69 5.49 -10.08
N ALA A 86 -6.69 6.23 -10.55
CA ALA A 86 -6.60 7.68 -10.72
C ALA A 86 -6.33 8.42 -9.40
N LEU A 87 -7.03 8.05 -8.31
CA LEU A 87 -6.80 8.63 -6.99
C LEU A 87 -5.43 8.27 -6.43
N THR A 88 -4.98 7.03 -6.62
CA THR A 88 -3.68 6.57 -6.12
C THR A 88 -2.52 7.25 -6.88
N LEU A 89 -2.60 7.32 -8.21
CA LEU A 89 -1.56 7.99 -9.01
C LEU A 89 -1.59 9.51 -8.80
N GLY A 90 -2.78 10.12 -8.73
CA GLY A 90 -2.93 11.55 -8.47
C GLY A 90 -2.37 11.93 -7.10
N GLY A 91 -2.69 11.17 -6.05
CA GLY A 91 -2.14 11.38 -4.71
C GLY A 91 -0.63 11.16 -4.64
N MET A 92 -0.12 10.12 -5.33
CA MET A 92 1.32 9.84 -5.39
C MET A 92 2.08 11.00 -6.03
N ILE A 93 1.62 11.51 -7.18
CA ILE A 93 2.26 12.62 -7.86
C ILE A 93 2.21 13.89 -6.99
N PHE A 94 1.07 14.15 -6.35
CA PHE A 94 0.90 15.31 -5.48
C PHE A 94 1.85 15.29 -4.27
N ILE A 95 1.92 14.14 -3.58
CA ILE A 95 2.83 13.93 -2.44
C ILE A 95 4.28 13.98 -2.90
N PHE A 96 4.60 13.34 -4.03
CA PHE A 96 5.94 13.34 -4.59
C PHE A 96 6.41 14.76 -4.88
N LEU A 97 5.61 15.60 -5.53
CA LEU A 97 5.97 16.98 -5.85
C LEU A 97 6.13 17.87 -4.60
N LEU A 98 5.32 17.67 -3.57
CA LEU A 98 5.39 18.44 -2.34
C LEU A 98 6.59 18.06 -1.46
N GLU A 99 6.90 16.78 -1.36
CA GLU A 99 7.93 16.27 -0.45
C GLU A 99 9.29 16.05 -1.14
N PHE A 100 9.39 16.18 -2.48
CA PHE A 100 10.65 16.00 -3.23
C PHE A 100 11.78 16.90 -2.71
N GLY A 101 11.46 18.12 -2.29
CA GLY A 101 12.41 19.10 -1.76
C GLY A 101 12.61 19.06 -0.24
N ASN A 102 11.93 18.17 0.49
CA ASN A 102 11.95 18.20 1.94
C ASN A 102 13.11 17.35 2.50
N PRO A 103 14.11 17.97 3.17
CA PRO A 103 15.30 17.29 3.68
C PRO A 103 15.01 16.27 4.79
N LYS A 104 13.82 16.32 5.42
CA LYS A 104 13.47 15.48 6.58
C LYS A 104 12.71 14.19 6.23
N THR A 105 12.26 14.03 4.98
CA THR A 105 11.32 12.97 4.60
C THR A 105 11.85 12.18 3.41
N LEU A 106 11.78 12.75 2.20
CA LEU A 106 12.09 12.06 0.95
C LEU A 106 13.51 12.31 0.47
N HIS A 107 14.12 13.45 0.80
CA HIS A 107 15.46 13.82 0.32
C HIS A 107 16.59 12.82 0.65
N PRO A 108 16.66 12.19 1.85
CA PRO A 108 17.76 11.28 2.18
C PRO A 108 17.60 9.87 1.59
N LEU A 109 16.45 9.53 1.01
CA LEU A 109 16.22 8.21 0.40
C LEU A 109 16.74 8.14 -1.05
N SER A 110 17.16 6.93 -1.45
CA SER A 110 17.49 6.62 -2.85
C SER A 110 16.31 6.91 -3.80
N PHE A 111 16.58 7.15 -5.09
CA PHE A 111 15.53 7.46 -6.08
C PHE A 111 14.39 6.42 -6.12
N HIS A 112 14.73 5.14 -5.92
CA HIS A 112 13.75 4.04 -5.82
C HIS A 112 12.95 4.10 -4.52
N GLY A 113 13.60 4.37 -3.37
CA GLY A 113 12.93 4.57 -2.09
C GLY A 113 11.97 5.76 -2.11
N LYS A 114 12.30 6.83 -2.86
CA LYS A 114 11.41 7.99 -3.01
C LYS A 114 10.10 7.65 -3.71
N ILE A 115 10.15 6.83 -4.76
CA ILE A 115 8.96 6.39 -5.49
C ILE A 115 8.10 5.47 -4.61
N LEU A 116 8.74 4.52 -3.92
CA LEU A 116 8.04 3.57 -3.05
C LEU A 116 7.37 4.27 -1.86
N ALA A 117 8.05 5.22 -1.22
CA ALA A 117 7.51 5.99 -0.11
C ALA A 117 6.34 6.89 -0.56
N ALA A 118 6.45 7.56 -1.70
CA ALA A 118 5.35 8.37 -2.25
C ALA A 118 4.13 7.52 -2.62
N LEU A 119 4.36 6.32 -3.18
CA LEU A 119 3.30 5.36 -3.49
C LEU A 119 2.60 4.88 -2.22
N TYR A 120 3.36 4.49 -1.20
CA TYR A 120 2.84 4.02 0.07
C TYR A 120 2.01 5.11 0.78
N GLN A 121 2.52 6.34 0.84
CA GLN A 121 1.83 7.48 1.46
C GLN A 121 0.50 7.80 0.75
N SER A 122 0.48 7.73 -0.58
CA SER A 122 -0.75 7.95 -1.34
C SER A 122 -1.78 6.85 -1.10
N LEU A 123 -1.34 5.59 -1.02
CA LEU A 123 -2.23 4.47 -0.75
C LEU A 123 -2.86 4.57 0.64
N LEU A 124 -2.08 4.88 1.67
CA LEU A 124 -2.60 5.11 3.02
C LEU A 124 -3.63 6.24 3.06
N THR A 125 -3.33 7.37 2.45
CA THR A 125 -4.20 8.56 2.45
C THR A 125 -5.57 8.28 1.84
N ARG A 126 -5.64 7.36 0.87
CA ARG A 126 -6.89 6.98 0.20
C ARG A 126 -7.83 6.14 1.08
N PHE A 127 -7.28 5.21 1.87
CA PHE A 127 -8.08 4.18 2.54
C PHE A 127 -8.36 4.44 4.01
N ILE A 128 -7.67 5.40 4.63
CA ILE A 128 -7.92 5.75 6.02
C ILE A 128 -9.32 6.40 6.13
N LYS A 129 -10.29 5.60 6.57
CA LYS A 129 -11.56 6.11 7.09
C LYS A 129 -11.24 6.74 8.44
N ARG A 130 -11.49 8.04 8.57
CA ARG A 130 -11.61 8.69 9.88
C ARG A 130 -12.72 8.04 10.70
#